data_AF-A0A183CIP9-F1
#
_entry.id   AF-A0A183CIP9-F1
#
_cell.length_a   1.000
_cell.length_b   1.000
_cell.length_c   1.000
_cell.angle_alpha   90.00
_cell.angle_beta   90.00
_cell.angle_gamma   90.00
#
_symmetry.space_group_name_H-M   'P 1'
#
loop_
_entity.id
_entity.type
_entity.pdbx_description
1 polymer ?
#
loop_
_entity_poly.entity_id
_entity_poly.type
_entity_poly.pdbx_seq_one_letter_code
_entity_poly.pdbx_strand_id
1 'polypeptide(L)'
;MASCGLLFGPEQCAKLLASLHVIFITHSHLDHTNGLFTMVQERCRAFTELGLPYRPLVLVCNRTIRKITSMYARSYQNIDRLVNYVDLPYVYIEDTAGIHPRAVNSLPSPGAVTDLTKHLPKQLFSPTAWNLRSVKAVQVLHTRAANGFVFECERDGRRVVFSGDTKPCPLLEQHGREADVLVHECTFEDGMEADALRKRHSTMRQAFDSAQRMRAKHVFFTHFSSRYARCPPLPDYLLEAGNFTVANDYMLAPFDLLPVFPKLLPVFRELFREELFTNHMKSMKRKLERQPQPNVADQQHKFGHLKQQKYINNVAAVGSSQVETSCLKATEG
;
A
#
# COMPACT_ATOMS: atom_id res chain seq x y z
N MET A 1 -10.49 -20.43 4.24
CA MET A 1 -11.70 -21.26 4.53
C MET A 1 -11.90 -21.50 6.01
N ALA A 2 -10.87 -21.88 6.77
CA ALA A 2 -10.91 -21.83 8.24
C ALA A 2 -11.47 -20.49 8.77
N SER A 3 -11.03 -19.38 8.17
CA SER A 3 -11.49 -18.02 8.45
C SER A 3 -12.98 -17.77 8.20
N CYS A 4 -13.55 -18.23 7.07
CA CYS A 4 -14.99 -18.05 6.80
C CYS A 4 -15.80 -18.91 7.77
N GLY A 5 -15.46 -20.20 7.86
CA GLY A 5 -16.19 -21.17 8.69
C GLY A 5 -16.22 -20.76 10.16
N LEU A 6 -15.13 -20.16 10.65
CA LEU A 6 -15.03 -19.61 12.00
C LEU A 6 -16.00 -18.45 12.24
N LEU A 7 -16.20 -17.57 11.24
CA LEU A 7 -17.07 -16.39 11.40
C LEU A 7 -18.55 -16.67 11.22
N PHE A 8 -18.89 -17.50 10.23
CA PHE A 8 -20.28 -17.61 9.76
C PHE A 8 -20.86 -19.01 9.97
N GLY A 9 -20.04 -20.00 10.31
CA GLY A 9 -20.45 -21.39 10.30
C GLY A 9 -20.55 -21.99 8.88
N PRO A 10 -20.69 -23.31 8.76
CA PRO A 10 -20.61 -24.01 7.49
C PRO A 10 -21.74 -23.65 6.52
N GLU A 11 -22.99 -23.59 6.99
CA GLU A 11 -24.15 -23.33 6.14
C GLU A 11 -24.10 -21.92 5.50
N GLN A 12 -23.80 -20.90 6.32
CA GLN A 12 -23.71 -19.54 5.81
C GLN A 12 -22.48 -19.36 4.91
N CYS A 13 -21.36 -20.03 5.19
CA CYS A 13 -20.22 -20.03 4.25
C CYS A 13 -20.56 -20.67 2.92
N ALA A 14 -21.32 -21.77 2.89
CA ALA A 14 -21.79 -22.37 1.65
C ALA A 14 -22.64 -21.37 0.84
N LYS A 15 -23.58 -20.67 1.49
CA LYS A 15 -24.40 -19.61 0.87
C LYS A 15 -23.54 -18.45 0.34
N LEU A 16 -22.54 -18.01 1.11
CA LEU A 16 -21.60 -16.95 0.69
C LEU A 16 -20.77 -17.38 -0.52
N LEU A 17 -20.21 -18.59 -0.52
CA LEU A 17 -19.44 -19.11 -1.64
C LEU A 17 -20.31 -19.30 -2.90
N ALA A 18 -21.55 -19.78 -2.74
CA ALA A 18 -22.49 -19.91 -3.85
C ALA A 18 -22.86 -18.54 -4.46
N SER A 19 -22.94 -17.49 -3.64
CA SER A 19 -23.17 -16.12 -4.09
C SER A 19 -21.92 -15.39 -4.61
N LEU A 20 -20.73 -16.01 -4.55
CA LEU A 20 -19.52 -15.47 -5.15
C LEU A 20 -19.58 -15.59 -6.69
N HIS A 21 -19.59 -14.45 -7.36
CA HIS A 21 -19.73 -14.35 -8.82
C HIS A 21 -18.38 -14.22 -9.54
N VAL A 22 -17.46 -13.44 -8.96
CA VAL A 22 -16.22 -13.03 -9.61
C VAL A 22 -15.10 -12.82 -8.59
N ILE A 23 -13.86 -13.10 -8.99
CA ILE A 23 -12.64 -12.74 -8.26
C ILE A 23 -11.77 -11.87 -9.16
N PHE A 24 -11.32 -10.74 -8.64
CA PHE A 24 -10.34 -9.86 -9.28
C PHE A 24 -8.99 -10.04 -8.60
N ILE A 25 -7.98 -10.47 -9.35
CA ILE A 25 -6.60 -10.63 -8.87
C ILE A 25 -5.79 -9.40 -9.27
N THR A 26 -5.18 -8.73 -8.30
CA THR A 26 -4.37 -7.51 -8.53
C THR A 26 -3.08 -7.83 -9.28
N HIS A 27 -2.35 -8.87 -8.83
CA HIS A 27 -1.08 -9.33 -9.41
C HIS A 27 -0.71 -10.74 -8.93
N SER A 28 0.50 -11.20 -9.27
CA SER A 28 0.91 -12.61 -9.12
C SER A 28 1.77 -12.96 -7.90
N HIS A 29 1.88 -12.08 -6.92
CA HIS A 29 2.54 -12.47 -5.68
C HIS A 29 1.66 -13.46 -4.89
N LEU A 30 2.33 -14.38 -4.19
CA LEU A 30 1.70 -15.55 -3.57
C LEU A 30 0.74 -15.17 -2.43
N ASP A 31 1.05 -14.12 -1.70
CA ASP A 31 0.21 -13.51 -0.68
C ASP A 31 -1.14 -12.98 -1.22
N HIS A 32 -1.27 -12.78 -2.55
CA HIS A 32 -2.52 -12.40 -3.20
C HIS A 32 -3.26 -13.58 -3.86
N THR A 33 -2.59 -14.73 -4.04
CA THR A 33 -3.11 -15.83 -4.88
C THR A 33 -3.22 -17.18 -4.20
N ASN A 34 -2.51 -17.41 -3.10
CA ASN A 34 -2.40 -18.74 -2.49
C ASN A 34 -3.74 -19.35 -2.07
N GLY A 35 -4.71 -18.53 -1.67
CA GLY A 35 -6.06 -18.99 -1.29
C GLY A 35 -6.96 -19.36 -2.47
N LEU A 36 -6.60 -19.01 -3.71
CA LEU A 36 -7.47 -19.11 -4.88
C LEU A 36 -7.94 -20.53 -5.15
N PHE A 37 -7.02 -21.51 -5.17
CA PHE A 37 -7.34 -22.91 -5.48
C PHE A 37 -8.39 -23.48 -4.53
N THR A 38 -8.17 -23.28 -3.23
CA THR A 38 -9.09 -23.70 -2.19
C THR A 38 -10.43 -22.97 -2.33
N MET A 39 -10.45 -21.67 -2.63
CA MET A 39 -11.70 -20.95 -2.84
C MET A 39 -12.53 -21.51 -4.00
N VAL A 40 -11.91 -21.85 -5.13
CA VAL A 40 -12.62 -22.43 -6.29
C VAL A 40 -13.19 -23.81 -5.95
N GLN A 41 -12.40 -24.65 -5.29
CA GLN A 41 -12.79 -26.00 -4.88
C GLN A 41 -13.94 -25.98 -3.87
N GLU A 42 -13.81 -25.19 -2.81
CA GLU A 42 -14.84 -25.10 -1.77
C GLU A 42 -16.11 -24.44 -2.30
N ARG A 43 -16.00 -23.49 -3.23
CA ARG A 43 -17.18 -23.00 -3.93
C ARG A 43 -17.88 -24.11 -4.71
N CYS A 44 -17.15 -24.97 -5.42
CA CYS A 44 -17.77 -26.11 -6.10
C CYS A 44 -18.50 -27.04 -5.12
N ARG A 45 -17.91 -27.33 -3.97
CA ARG A 45 -18.56 -28.13 -2.91
C ARG A 45 -19.82 -27.45 -2.39
N ALA A 46 -19.78 -26.14 -2.13
CA ALA A 46 -20.93 -25.38 -1.65
C ALA A 46 -22.13 -25.46 -2.61
N PHE A 47 -21.92 -25.44 -3.93
CA PHE A 47 -23.01 -25.65 -4.89
C PHE A 47 -23.62 -27.05 -4.76
N THR A 48 -22.79 -28.08 -4.63
CA THR A 48 -23.24 -29.46 -4.44
C THR A 48 -24.03 -29.63 -3.13
N GLU A 49 -23.51 -29.08 -2.03
CA GLU A 49 -24.15 -29.15 -0.71
C GLU A 49 -25.51 -28.45 -0.68
N LEU A 50 -25.66 -27.35 -1.43
CA LEU A 50 -26.92 -26.62 -1.56
C LEU A 50 -27.86 -27.21 -2.63
N GLY A 51 -27.46 -28.27 -3.34
CA GLY A 51 -28.25 -28.86 -4.42
C GLY A 51 -28.46 -27.94 -5.63
N LEU A 52 -27.53 -26.99 -5.86
CA LEU A 52 -27.64 -25.99 -6.91
C LEU A 52 -26.84 -26.41 -8.16
N PRO A 53 -27.32 -26.09 -9.38
CA PRO A 53 -26.53 -26.29 -10.59
C PRO A 53 -25.29 -25.40 -10.57
N TYR A 54 -24.12 -25.99 -10.85
CA TYR A 54 -22.86 -25.24 -10.79
C TYR A 54 -22.80 -24.14 -11.85
N ARG A 55 -22.46 -22.93 -11.42
CA ARG A 55 -22.17 -21.80 -12.31
C ARG A 55 -20.68 -21.47 -12.26
N PRO A 56 -19.96 -21.42 -13.40
CA PRO A 56 -18.55 -21.08 -13.43
C PRO A 56 -18.23 -19.76 -12.71
N LEU A 57 -17.15 -19.77 -11.93
CA LEU A 57 -16.64 -18.57 -11.28
C LEU A 57 -15.89 -17.71 -12.30
N VAL A 58 -16.17 -16.41 -12.38
CA VAL A 58 -15.39 -15.51 -13.23
C VAL A 58 -14.10 -15.13 -12.52
N LEU A 59 -12.95 -15.37 -13.16
CA LEU A 59 -11.64 -15.01 -12.63
C LEU A 59 -10.99 -13.99 -13.54
N VAL A 60 -10.89 -12.75 -13.04
CA VAL A 60 -10.20 -11.66 -13.72
C VAL A 60 -8.75 -11.65 -13.22
N CYS A 61 -7.82 -12.02 -14.10
CA CYS A 61 -6.42 -12.16 -13.71
C CYS A 61 -5.46 -11.93 -14.88
N ASN A 62 -4.18 -11.72 -14.58
CA ASN A 62 -3.16 -11.65 -15.62
C ASN A 62 -2.79 -13.05 -16.16
N ARG A 63 -2.06 -13.08 -17.27
CA ARG A 63 -1.63 -14.31 -17.94
C ARG A 63 -0.74 -15.20 -17.07
N THR A 64 -0.01 -14.63 -16.11
CA THR A 64 0.84 -15.40 -15.18
C THR A 64 -0.02 -16.25 -14.25
N ILE A 65 -1.08 -15.69 -13.67
CA ILE A 65 -2.04 -16.46 -12.85
C ILE A 65 -2.65 -17.58 -13.66
N ARG A 66 -3.12 -17.30 -14.88
CA ARG A 66 -3.70 -18.32 -15.76
C ARG A 66 -2.73 -19.47 -16.05
N LYS A 67 -1.43 -19.20 -16.21
CA LYS A 67 -0.42 -20.25 -16.35
C LYS A 67 -0.30 -21.08 -15.07
N ILE A 68 -0.26 -20.44 -13.91
CA ILE A 68 -0.17 -21.12 -12.61
C ILE A 68 -1.41 -22.00 -12.40
N THR A 69 -2.61 -21.50 -12.72
CA THR A 69 -3.85 -22.27 -12.58
C THR A 69 -3.91 -23.46 -13.52
N SER A 70 -3.53 -23.29 -14.79
CA SER A 70 -3.43 -24.41 -15.74
C SER A 70 -2.35 -25.43 -15.34
N MET A 71 -1.23 -24.99 -14.78
CA MET A 71 -0.22 -25.91 -14.22
C MET A 71 -0.79 -26.73 -13.07
N TYR A 72 -1.45 -26.07 -12.11
CA TYR A 72 -2.13 -26.74 -11.00
C TYR A 72 -3.20 -27.73 -11.50
N ALA A 73 -3.99 -27.34 -12.49
CA ALA A 73 -5.06 -28.14 -13.07
C ALA A 73 -4.56 -29.47 -13.69
N ARG A 74 -3.35 -29.46 -14.26
CA ARG A 74 -2.72 -30.67 -14.83
C ARG A 74 -2.09 -31.56 -13.77
N SER A 75 -1.60 -30.98 -12.68
CA SER A 75 -0.83 -31.71 -11.66
C SER A 75 -1.68 -32.21 -10.49
N TYR A 76 -2.81 -31.55 -10.22
CA TYR A 76 -3.67 -31.84 -9.08
C TYR A 76 -5.13 -32.02 -9.55
N GLN A 77 -6.00 -31.05 -9.24
CA GLN A 77 -7.41 -31.09 -9.63
C GLN A 77 -7.69 -30.09 -10.74
N ASN A 78 -8.46 -30.53 -11.74
CA ASN A 78 -8.80 -29.70 -12.89
C ASN A 78 -9.84 -28.63 -12.54
N ILE A 79 -9.35 -27.50 -12.00
CA ILE A 79 -10.16 -26.32 -11.70
C ILE A 79 -10.47 -25.46 -12.95
N ASP A 80 -9.82 -25.73 -14.09
CA ASP A 80 -10.03 -24.94 -15.32
C ASP A 80 -11.47 -25.05 -15.84
N ARG A 81 -12.16 -26.18 -15.58
CA ARG A 81 -13.58 -26.36 -15.91
C ARG A 81 -14.53 -25.58 -14.99
N LEU A 82 -14.04 -25.15 -13.83
CA LEU A 82 -14.82 -24.45 -12.80
C LEU A 82 -14.75 -22.92 -12.96
N VAL A 83 -13.85 -22.43 -13.82
CA VAL A 83 -13.51 -21.01 -13.93
C VAL A 83 -13.71 -20.51 -15.36
N ASN A 84 -14.28 -19.32 -15.49
CA ASN A 84 -14.29 -18.55 -16.73
C ASN A 84 -13.26 -17.42 -16.61
N TYR A 85 -12.19 -17.47 -17.40
CA TYR A 85 -11.08 -16.53 -17.32
C TYR A 85 -11.36 -15.26 -18.12
N VAL A 86 -11.10 -14.10 -17.51
CA VAL A 86 -11.04 -12.79 -18.16
C VAL A 86 -9.62 -12.27 -18.01
N ASP A 87 -8.88 -12.21 -19.12
CA ASP A 87 -7.48 -11.81 -19.10
C ASP A 87 -7.34 -10.29 -18.92
N LEU A 88 -6.51 -9.88 -17.95
CA LEU A 88 -6.05 -8.50 -17.85
C LEU A 88 -5.01 -8.25 -18.95
N PRO A 89 -5.16 -7.18 -19.76
CA PRO A 89 -4.16 -6.82 -20.75
C PRO A 89 -2.84 -6.49 -20.07
N TYR A 90 -1.74 -6.93 -20.69
CA TYR A 90 -0.39 -6.68 -20.21
C TYR A 90 0.09 -5.35 -20.76
N VAL A 91 0.26 -4.35 -19.88
CA VAL A 91 0.80 -3.04 -20.26
C VAL A 91 1.95 -2.67 -19.34
N TYR A 92 3.11 -2.41 -19.93
CA TYR A 92 4.30 -2.00 -19.21
C TYR A 92 4.33 -0.47 -19.09
N ILE A 93 4.39 0.03 -17.86
CA ILE A 93 4.67 1.44 -17.56
C ILE A 93 6.13 1.53 -17.11
N GLU A 94 6.93 2.33 -17.81
CA GLU A 94 8.29 2.66 -17.39
C GLU A 94 8.27 3.56 -16.16
N ASP A 95 9.06 3.21 -15.15
CA ASP A 95 9.21 3.98 -13.92
C ASP A 95 10.18 5.15 -14.16
N THR A 96 9.70 6.25 -14.73
CA THR A 96 10.52 7.43 -15.02
C THR A 96 10.78 8.32 -13.80
N ALA A 97 10.16 8.02 -12.65
CA ALA A 97 10.18 8.87 -11.45
C ALA A 97 11.54 8.96 -10.72
N GLY A 98 12.60 8.33 -11.25
CA GLY A 98 13.96 8.40 -10.70
C GLY A 98 14.94 9.27 -11.50
N ILE A 99 14.59 9.76 -12.69
CA ILE A 99 15.54 10.38 -13.62
C ILE A 99 14.89 11.64 -14.22
N HIS A 100 15.14 12.79 -13.59
CA HIS A 100 14.81 14.17 -14.01
C HIS A 100 13.36 14.68 -13.86
N PRO A 101 13.14 15.79 -13.12
CA PRO A 101 11.90 16.57 -13.18
C PRO A 101 11.95 17.46 -14.43
N ARG A 102 11.62 16.91 -15.60
CA ARG A 102 11.32 17.70 -16.81
C ARG A 102 9.95 17.32 -17.34
N ALA A 103 9.00 18.24 -17.16
CA ALA A 103 7.73 18.40 -17.85
C ALA A 103 7.10 17.10 -18.40
N VAL A 104 6.34 16.39 -17.56
CA VAL A 104 5.50 15.27 -18.03
C VAL A 104 4.21 15.85 -18.61
N ASN A 105 4.31 16.44 -19.80
CA ASN A 105 3.17 16.72 -20.69
C ASN A 105 2.87 15.53 -21.62
N SER A 106 3.27 14.31 -21.25
CA SER A 106 2.93 13.09 -21.99
C SER A 106 1.78 12.38 -21.29
N LEU A 107 0.63 12.30 -21.96
CA LEU A 107 -0.53 11.50 -21.57
C LEU A 107 -0.12 10.06 -21.22
N PRO A 108 -0.75 9.41 -20.23
CA PRO A 108 -0.54 7.98 -19.98
C PRO A 108 -0.78 7.18 -21.26
N SER A 109 0.07 6.19 -21.54
CA SER A 109 -0.10 5.29 -22.69
C SER A 109 -1.53 4.74 -22.74
N PRO A 110 -2.22 4.71 -23.90
CA PRO A 110 -3.64 4.34 -24.03
C PRO A 110 -4.06 2.98 -23.43
N GLY A 111 -3.10 2.09 -23.11
CA GLY A 111 -3.36 0.79 -22.47
C GLY A 111 -3.23 0.76 -20.94
N ALA A 112 -2.82 1.85 -20.29
CA ALA A 112 -2.55 1.86 -18.83
C ALA A 112 -3.83 1.74 -17.97
N VAL A 113 -5.01 1.92 -18.57
CA VAL A 113 -6.31 1.69 -17.95
C VAL A 113 -7.19 0.90 -18.90
N THR A 114 -7.80 -0.15 -18.40
CA THR A 114 -8.70 -1.02 -19.16
C THR A 114 -10.09 -1.00 -18.56
N ASP A 115 -11.08 -0.65 -19.37
CA ASP A 115 -12.50 -0.82 -19.04
C ASP A 115 -12.85 -2.32 -19.16
N LEU A 116 -12.86 -3.01 -18.03
CA LEU A 116 -13.10 -4.45 -17.96
C LEU A 116 -14.56 -4.83 -18.12
N THR A 117 -15.49 -3.89 -17.96
CA THR A 117 -16.93 -4.17 -18.05
C THR A 117 -17.31 -4.79 -19.39
N LYS A 118 -16.66 -4.35 -20.47
CA LYS A 118 -16.87 -4.87 -21.83
C LYS A 118 -16.27 -6.26 -22.05
N HIS A 119 -15.34 -6.67 -21.20
CA HIS A 119 -14.66 -7.96 -21.26
C HIS A 119 -15.30 -9.02 -20.35
N LEU A 120 -16.25 -8.64 -19.49
CA LEU A 120 -16.97 -9.58 -18.65
C LEU A 120 -17.85 -10.51 -19.51
N PRO A 121 -17.92 -11.82 -19.19
CA PRO A 121 -18.66 -12.80 -19.99
C PRO A 121 -20.17 -12.54 -19.93
N LYS A 122 -20.76 -12.12 -21.06
CA LYS A 122 -22.18 -11.74 -21.18
C LYS A 122 -23.17 -12.80 -20.69
N GLN A 123 -22.81 -14.08 -20.75
CA GLN A 123 -23.65 -15.19 -20.29
C GLN A 123 -23.68 -15.36 -18.76
N LEU A 124 -22.69 -14.83 -18.05
CA LEU A 124 -22.55 -14.96 -16.59
C LEU A 124 -22.74 -13.63 -15.86
N PHE A 125 -22.41 -12.53 -16.53
CA PHE A 125 -22.44 -11.18 -15.96
C PHE A 125 -23.87 -10.63 -15.93
N SER A 126 -24.30 -10.18 -14.76
CA SER A 126 -25.55 -9.46 -14.53
C SER A 126 -25.24 -8.27 -13.62
N PRO A 127 -25.41 -7.01 -14.09
CA PRO A 127 -25.11 -5.82 -13.29
C PRO A 127 -25.84 -5.81 -11.95
N THR A 128 -27.11 -6.21 -11.93
CA THR A 128 -27.94 -6.24 -10.72
C THR A 128 -27.53 -7.36 -9.77
N ALA A 129 -27.32 -8.59 -10.26
CA ALA A 129 -26.94 -9.72 -9.41
C ALA A 129 -25.52 -9.56 -8.82
N TRP A 130 -24.61 -8.94 -9.57
CA TRP A 130 -23.23 -8.68 -9.14
C TRP A 130 -23.10 -7.36 -8.37
N ASN A 131 -24.14 -6.51 -8.39
CA ASN A 131 -24.09 -5.12 -7.95
C ASN A 131 -22.91 -4.34 -8.58
N LEU A 132 -22.67 -4.54 -9.87
CA LEU A 132 -21.51 -4.01 -10.58
C LEU A 132 -21.94 -3.36 -11.88
N ARG A 133 -21.87 -2.03 -11.95
CA ARG A 133 -22.14 -1.24 -13.15
C ARG A 133 -20.92 -1.16 -14.05
N SER A 134 -19.80 -0.73 -13.47
CA SER A 134 -18.55 -0.54 -14.20
C SER A 134 -17.34 -1.00 -13.39
N VAL A 135 -16.30 -1.48 -14.09
CA VAL A 135 -15.01 -1.83 -13.49
C VAL A 135 -13.87 -1.42 -14.43
N LYS A 136 -12.90 -0.69 -13.88
CA LYS A 136 -11.66 -0.34 -14.57
C LYS A 136 -10.49 -1.00 -13.85
N ALA A 137 -9.64 -1.69 -14.60
CA ALA A 137 -8.30 -2.03 -14.14
C ALA A 137 -7.36 -0.88 -14.47
N VAL A 138 -6.66 -0.38 -13.45
CA VAL A 138 -5.67 0.69 -13.57
C VAL A 138 -4.32 0.08 -13.27
N GLN A 139 -3.40 0.16 -14.22
CA GLN A 139 -2.04 -0.35 -14.04
C GLN A 139 -1.34 0.47 -12.95
N VAL A 140 -0.83 -0.22 -11.93
CA VAL A 140 -0.16 0.40 -10.77
C VAL A 140 1.33 0.13 -10.76
N LEU A 141 2.06 0.88 -9.92
CA LEU A 141 3.52 0.91 -9.92
C LEU A 141 4.08 -0.11 -8.92
N HIS A 142 4.06 -1.38 -9.32
CA HIS A 142 4.58 -2.49 -8.50
C HIS A 142 5.31 -3.52 -9.37
N THR A 143 4.64 -4.59 -9.82
CA THR A 143 5.17 -5.55 -10.80
C THR A 143 4.62 -5.28 -12.21
N ARG A 144 5.18 -5.94 -13.22
CA ARG A 144 4.89 -5.72 -14.66
C ARG A 144 3.44 -5.98 -15.11
N ALA A 145 2.56 -6.44 -14.23
CA ALA A 145 1.14 -6.69 -14.49
C ALA A 145 0.27 -6.47 -13.23
N ALA A 146 0.67 -5.52 -12.38
CA ALA A 146 -0.08 -5.18 -11.17
C ALA A 146 -1.16 -4.14 -11.47
N ASN A 147 -2.37 -4.39 -10.96
CA ASN A 147 -3.51 -3.51 -11.19
C ASN A 147 -4.20 -3.14 -9.87
N GLY A 148 -4.56 -1.87 -9.77
CA GLY A 148 -5.65 -1.41 -8.91
C GLY A 148 -6.97 -1.52 -9.67
N PHE A 149 -8.07 -1.52 -8.94
CA PHE A 149 -9.42 -1.61 -9.52
C PHE A 149 -10.30 -0.48 -9.04
N VAL A 150 -11.05 0.09 -9.98
CA VAL A 150 -12.07 1.11 -9.71
C VAL A 150 -13.42 0.53 -10.11
N PHE A 151 -14.29 0.32 -9.13
CA PHE A 151 -15.63 -0.23 -9.30
C PHE A 151 -16.68 0.86 -9.12
N GLU A 152 -17.78 0.73 -9.83
CA GLU A 152 -19.01 1.49 -9.62
C GLU A 152 -20.16 0.52 -9.38
N CYS A 153 -20.84 0.67 -8.24
CA CYS A 153 -21.93 -0.19 -7.84
C CYS A 153 -23.20 0.11 -8.64
N GLU A 154 -23.91 -0.96 -9.04
CA GLU A 154 -25.13 -0.82 -9.85
C GLU A 154 -26.28 -0.19 -9.08
N ARG A 155 -26.50 -0.61 -7.82
CA ARG A 155 -27.66 -0.23 -7.02
C ARG A 155 -27.70 1.24 -6.62
N ASP A 156 -26.56 1.84 -6.32
CA ASP A 156 -26.47 3.16 -5.69
C ASP A 156 -25.40 4.07 -6.32
N GLY A 157 -24.66 3.58 -7.32
CA GLY A 157 -23.58 4.32 -7.97
C GLY A 157 -22.34 4.53 -7.11
N ARG A 158 -22.24 3.89 -5.92
CA ARG A 158 -21.08 4.05 -5.05
C ARG A 158 -19.80 3.61 -5.76
N ARG A 159 -18.73 4.37 -5.57
CA ARG A 159 -17.42 4.11 -6.16
C ARG A 159 -16.48 3.48 -5.14
N VAL A 160 -16.00 2.28 -5.45
CA VAL A 160 -15.08 1.52 -4.59
C VAL A 160 -13.75 1.35 -5.32
N VAL A 161 -12.65 1.70 -4.65
CA VAL A 161 -11.31 1.64 -5.23
C VAL A 161 -10.44 0.70 -4.39
N PHE A 162 -9.76 -0.23 -5.06
CA PHE A 162 -8.73 -1.07 -4.46
C PHE A 162 -7.39 -0.75 -5.11
N SER A 163 -6.37 -0.45 -4.32
CA SER A 163 -5.05 -0.10 -4.86
C SER A 163 -4.29 -1.31 -5.44
N GLY A 164 -4.49 -2.49 -4.86
CA GLY A 164 -3.49 -3.55 -4.94
C GLY A 164 -2.19 -3.11 -4.27
N ASP A 165 -1.08 -3.74 -4.63
CA ASP A 165 0.25 -3.29 -4.17
C ASP A 165 0.78 -2.21 -5.10
N THR A 166 1.23 -1.09 -4.54
CA THR A 166 1.73 0.03 -5.33
C THR A 166 2.51 1.03 -4.49
N LYS A 167 3.60 1.58 -5.03
CA LYS A 167 4.09 2.90 -4.60
C LYS A 167 3.09 4.00 -5.02
N PRO A 168 3.22 5.27 -4.58
CA PRO A 168 2.34 6.35 -5.03
C PRO A 168 2.16 6.36 -6.56
N CYS A 169 0.90 6.31 -6.98
CA CYS A 169 0.53 6.10 -8.38
C CYS A 169 -0.47 7.19 -8.83
N PRO A 170 0.00 8.25 -9.50
CA PRO A 170 -0.88 9.33 -9.97
C PRO A 170 -2.00 8.86 -10.90
N LEU A 171 -1.78 7.79 -11.67
CA LEU A 171 -2.81 7.22 -12.55
C LEU A 171 -3.98 6.63 -11.74
N LEU A 172 -3.68 5.88 -10.68
CA LEU A 172 -4.71 5.39 -9.76
C LEU A 172 -5.40 6.56 -9.06
N GLU A 173 -4.66 7.57 -8.63
CA GLU A 173 -5.22 8.77 -7.99
C GLU A 173 -6.21 9.51 -8.92
N GLN A 174 -5.87 9.64 -10.20
CA GLN A 174 -6.72 10.24 -11.21
C GLN A 174 -8.01 9.44 -11.42
N HIS A 175 -7.91 8.12 -11.59
CA HIS A 175 -9.05 7.26 -11.88
C HIS A 175 -9.89 6.91 -10.64
N GLY A 176 -9.28 6.95 -9.45
CA GLY A 176 -9.92 6.71 -8.16
C GLY A 176 -10.46 7.96 -7.47
N ARG A 177 -10.40 9.13 -8.11
CA ARG A 177 -10.92 10.39 -7.56
C ARG A 177 -12.37 10.27 -7.12
N GLU A 178 -12.75 10.88 -6.01
CA GLU A 178 -14.10 10.88 -5.42
C GLU A 178 -14.65 9.48 -5.12
N ALA A 179 -13.76 8.54 -4.75
CA ALA A 179 -14.16 7.24 -4.24
C ALA A 179 -15.01 7.39 -2.97
N ASP A 180 -16.13 6.66 -2.89
CA ASP A 180 -16.88 6.54 -1.65
C ASP A 180 -16.11 5.67 -0.65
N VAL A 181 -15.47 4.61 -1.14
CA VAL A 181 -14.59 3.74 -0.35
C VAL A 181 -13.28 3.53 -1.09
N LEU A 182 -12.17 3.80 -0.41
CA LEU A 182 -10.82 3.47 -0.87
C LEU A 182 -10.21 2.43 0.07
N VAL A 183 -9.84 1.28 -0.47
CA VAL A 183 -9.02 0.27 0.19
C VAL A 183 -7.60 0.38 -0.37
N HIS A 184 -6.67 0.87 0.45
CA HIS A 184 -5.31 1.18 0.01
C HIS A 184 -4.27 0.37 0.81
N GLU A 185 -3.27 -0.15 0.10
CA GLU A 185 -2.09 -0.75 0.74
C GLU A 185 -1.28 0.32 1.49
N CYS A 186 -0.72 -0.05 2.63
CA CYS A 186 0.20 0.83 3.36
C CYS A 186 1.25 -0.02 4.07
N THR A 187 2.01 -0.76 3.27
CA THR A 187 2.89 -1.82 3.74
C THR A 187 3.94 -1.31 4.74
N PHE A 188 4.45 -0.10 4.54
CA PHE A 188 5.54 0.48 5.33
C PHE A 188 5.08 1.57 6.30
N GLU A 189 5.74 1.70 7.45
CA GLU A 189 5.59 2.86 8.34
C GLU A 189 6.28 4.11 7.78
N ASP A 190 5.90 5.26 8.33
CA ASP A 190 6.50 6.55 8.02
C ASP A 190 7.99 6.57 8.41
N GLY A 191 8.84 7.11 7.53
CA GLY A 191 10.30 7.07 7.66
C GLY A 191 10.96 5.84 7.02
N MET A 192 10.19 4.97 6.35
CA MET A 192 10.70 3.84 5.56
C MET A 192 10.56 4.05 4.05
N GLU A 193 10.56 5.29 3.58
CA GLU A 193 10.31 5.65 2.17
C GLU A 193 11.31 4.99 1.21
N ALA A 194 12.57 4.85 1.62
CA ALA A 194 13.58 4.16 0.81
C ALA A 194 13.28 2.66 0.63
N ASP A 195 12.79 1.98 1.68
CA ASP A 195 12.39 0.59 1.61
C ASP A 195 11.09 0.43 0.80
N ALA A 196 10.12 1.33 1.01
CA ALA A 196 8.87 1.38 0.28
C ALA A 196 9.13 1.56 -1.23
N LEU A 197 9.97 2.53 -1.61
CA LEU A 197 10.35 2.75 -3.00
C LEU A 197 11.04 1.53 -3.61
N ARG A 198 12.05 0.97 -2.93
CA ARG A 198 12.82 -0.18 -3.42
C ARG A 198 11.95 -1.42 -3.62
N LYS A 199 11.01 -1.66 -2.70
CA LYS A 199 10.07 -2.79 -2.76
C LYS A 199 8.78 -2.47 -3.51
N ARG A 200 8.64 -1.24 -4.01
CA ARG A 200 7.52 -0.73 -4.81
C ARG A 200 6.18 -0.82 -4.08
N HIS A 201 6.18 -0.37 -2.84
CA HIS A 201 5.00 -0.22 -1.99
C HIS A 201 4.87 1.22 -1.49
N SER A 202 3.80 1.50 -0.76
CA SER A 202 3.58 2.78 -0.09
C SER A 202 3.92 2.73 1.40
N THR A 203 4.42 3.84 1.92
CA THR A 203 4.32 4.12 3.36
C THR A 203 2.89 4.52 3.73
N MET A 204 2.55 4.47 5.03
CA MET A 204 1.25 4.95 5.52
C MET A 204 1.00 6.41 5.16
N ARG A 205 1.99 7.29 5.33
CA ARG A 205 1.88 8.69 4.91
C ARG A 205 1.69 8.84 3.40
N GLN A 206 2.39 8.06 2.59
CA GLN A 206 2.22 8.08 1.14
C GLN A 206 0.81 7.63 0.71
N ALA A 207 0.28 6.57 1.34
CA ALA A 207 -1.09 6.11 1.11
C ALA A 207 -2.13 7.15 1.58
N PHE A 208 -1.87 7.81 2.71
CA PHE A 208 -2.69 8.93 3.20
C PHE A 208 -2.73 10.08 2.20
N ASP A 209 -1.58 10.54 1.73
CA ASP A 209 -1.52 11.65 0.78
C ASP A 209 -2.18 11.28 -0.57
N SER A 210 -2.06 10.02 -1.01
CA SER A 210 -2.76 9.48 -2.18
C SER A 210 -4.29 9.54 -2.00
N ALA A 211 -4.79 9.07 -0.85
CA ALA A 211 -6.22 9.12 -0.52
C ALA A 211 -6.77 10.55 -0.45
N GLN A 212 -5.98 11.50 0.08
CA GLN A 212 -6.32 12.92 0.09
C GLN A 212 -6.40 13.49 -1.33
N ARG A 213 -5.43 13.20 -2.21
CA ARG A 213 -5.48 13.60 -3.62
C ARG A 213 -6.66 13.00 -4.37
N MET A 214 -7.03 11.76 -4.03
CA MET A 214 -8.25 11.12 -4.53
C MET A 214 -9.53 11.76 -3.97
N ARG A 215 -9.50 12.54 -2.88
CA ARG A 215 -10.72 13.00 -2.17
C ARG A 215 -11.63 11.83 -1.78
N ALA A 216 -11.04 10.74 -1.30
CA ALA A 216 -11.79 9.55 -0.90
C ALA A 216 -12.63 9.84 0.37
N LYS A 217 -13.90 9.41 0.37
CA LYS A 217 -14.84 9.68 1.47
C LYS A 217 -14.59 8.80 2.70
N HIS A 218 -14.28 7.53 2.49
CA HIS A 218 -13.93 6.58 3.56
C HIS A 218 -12.70 5.76 3.13
N VAL A 219 -11.67 5.73 3.97
CA VAL A 219 -10.39 5.10 3.63
C VAL A 219 -10.08 3.97 4.59
N PHE A 220 -9.84 2.78 4.03
CA PHE A 220 -9.45 1.57 4.73
C PHE A 220 -8.01 1.22 4.35
N PHE A 221 -7.12 1.32 5.32
CA PHE A 221 -5.74 0.88 5.17
C PHE A 221 -5.60 -0.62 5.43
N THR A 222 -4.87 -1.31 4.57
CA THR A 222 -4.64 -2.75 4.65
C THR A 222 -3.24 -3.12 4.13
N HIS A 223 -2.96 -4.42 4.02
CA HIS A 223 -1.71 -4.97 3.52
C HIS A 223 -0.50 -4.48 4.33
N PHE A 224 -0.66 -4.46 5.66
CA PHE A 224 0.41 -4.05 6.57
C PHE A 224 1.57 -5.04 6.53
N SER A 225 2.80 -4.54 6.71
CA SER A 225 3.95 -5.43 6.85
C SER A 225 3.75 -6.42 8.00
N SER A 226 4.05 -7.70 7.75
CA SER A 226 4.00 -8.80 8.73
C SER A 226 4.83 -8.58 10.01
N ARG A 227 5.65 -7.53 10.06
CA ARG A 227 6.33 -7.08 11.28
C ARG A 227 5.37 -6.59 12.37
N TYR A 228 4.17 -6.17 12.00
CA TYR A 228 3.14 -5.72 12.94
C TYR A 228 2.27 -6.91 13.28
N ALA A 229 2.49 -7.49 14.47
CA ALA A 229 1.86 -8.75 14.83
C ALA A 229 0.33 -8.65 15.05
N ARG A 230 -0.18 -7.46 15.40
CA ARG A 230 -1.59 -7.25 15.77
C ARG A 230 -2.17 -5.92 15.29
N CYS A 231 -1.44 -4.83 15.49
CA CYS A 231 -1.91 -3.49 15.14
C CYS A 231 -0.79 -2.71 14.42
N PRO A 232 -1.08 -2.09 13.26
CA PRO A 232 -0.14 -1.17 12.62
C PRO A 232 0.00 0.13 13.43
N PRO A 233 0.98 0.99 13.10
CA PRO A 233 1.03 2.33 13.69
C PRO A 233 -0.27 3.10 13.44
N LEU A 234 -0.73 3.85 14.44
CA LEU A 234 -1.92 4.70 14.35
C LEU A 234 -1.54 6.16 14.61
N PRO A 235 -0.93 6.85 13.62
CA PRO A 235 -0.46 8.22 13.78
C PRO A 235 -1.63 9.22 13.88
N ASP A 236 -1.38 10.36 14.53
CA ASP A 236 -2.41 11.35 14.87
C ASP A 236 -3.12 11.94 13.65
N TYR A 237 -2.42 12.08 12.53
CA TYR A 237 -3.00 12.61 11.28
C TYR A 237 -4.18 11.77 10.74
N LEU A 238 -4.28 10.48 11.10
CA LEU A 238 -5.45 9.67 10.73
C LEU A 238 -6.70 10.10 11.48
N LEU A 239 -6.55 10.46 12.76
CA LEU A 239 -7.65 10.93 13.60
C LEU A 239 -8.07 12.34 13.20
N GLU A 240 -7.10 13.21 12.96
CA GLU A 240 -7.32 14.59 12.52
C GLU A 240 -8.10 14.66 11.21
N ALA A 241 -7.81 13.76 10.27
CA ALA A 241 -8.53 13.71 8.99
C ALA A 241 -9.97 13.17 9.10
N GLY A 242 -10.26 12.34 10.10
CA GLY A 242 -11.63 11.91 10.44
C GLY A 242 -12.31 10.95 9.46
N ASN A 243 -11.66 10.54 8.38
CA ASN A 243 -12.21 9.63 7.36
C ASN A 243 -11.37 8.35 7.11
N PHE A 244 -10.33 8.12 7.93
CA PHE A 244 -9.44 6.96 7.82
C PHE A 244 -9.74 5.91 8.88
N THR A 245 -9.55 4.65 8.53
CA THR A 245 -9.52 3.52 9.46
C THR A 245 -8.47 2.51 9.02
N VAL A 246 -8.08 1.61 9.92
CA VAL A 246 -7.28 0.42 9.61
C VAL A 246 -8.20 -0.80 9.50
N ALA A 247 -8.00 -1.60 8.46
CA ALA A 247 -8.68 -2.87 8.30
C ALA A 247 -8.06 -3.89 9.27
N ASN A 248 -8.90 -4.69 9.90
CA ASN A 248 -8.47 -5.82 10.71
C ASN A 248 -8.95 -7.11 10.06
N ASP A 249 -8.22 -8.20 10.30
CA ASP A 249 -8.69 -9.52 9.93
C ASP A 249 -10.12 -9.72 10.46
N TYR A 250 -10.99 -10.28 9.62
CA TYR A 250 -12.39 -10.53 9.93
C TYR A 250 -13.30 -9.29 10.03
N MET A 251 -12.81 -8.08 9.77
CA MET A 251 -13.64 -6.88 9.78
C MET A 251 -14.76 -6.96 8.72
N LEU A 252 -16.00 -6.71 9.15
CA LEU A 252 -17.15 -6.51 8.28
C LEU A 252 -17.52 -5.03 8.27
N ALA A 253 -17.52 -4.43 7.09
CA ALA A 253 -17.83 -3.02 6.89
C ALA A 253 -19.07 -2.82 5.99
N PRO A 254 -20.29 -2.94 6.54
CA PRO A 254 -21.50 -2.57 5.82
C PRO A 254 -21.44 -1.10 5.38
N PHE A 255 -21.93 -0.80 4.18
CA PHE A 255 -21.86 0.57 3.64
C PHE A 255 -22.59 1.61 4.48
N ASP A 256 -23.66 1.22 5.17
CA ASP A 256 -24.42 2.14 6.02
C ASP A 256 -23.68 2.52 7.32
N LEU A 257 -22.62 1.78 7.66
CA LEU A 257 -21.79 2.00 8.84
C LEU A 257 -20.43 2.63 8.54
N LEU A 258 -20.14 2.97 7.27
CA LEU A 258 -18.85 3.58 6.87
C LEU A 258 -18.46 4.81 7.72
N PRO A 259 -19.38 5.73 8.08
CA PRO A 259 -19.05 6.88 8.92
C PRO A 259 -18.64 6.54 10.37
N VAL A 260 -18.87 5.31 10.82
CA VAL A 260 -18.53 4.86 12.18
C VAL A 260 -17.07 4.43 12.28
N PHE A 261 -16.50 3.82 11.23
CA PHE A 261 -15.17 3.21 11.30
C PHE A 261 -14.04 4.17 11.70
N PRO A 262 -13.96 5.41 11.19
CA PRO A 262 -12.92 6.34 11.64
C PRO A 262 -13.03 6.68 13.12
N LYS A 263 -14.25 6.66 13.68
CA LYS A 263 -14.50 6.90 15.12
C LYS A 263 -14.03 5.76 16.01
N LEU A 264 -13.70 4.60 15.44
CA LEU A 264 -13.13 3.46 16.17
C LEU A 264 -11.61 3.58 16.35
N LEU A 265 -10.91 4.45 15.60
CA LEU A 265 -9.46 4.61 15.74
C LEU A 265 -9.01 4.98 17.17
N PRO A 266 -9.65 5.92 17.90
CA PRO A 266 -9.33 6.16 19.31
C PRO A 266 -9.47 4.91 20.18
N VAL A 267 -10.50 4.10 19.93
CA VAL A 267 -10.74 2.85 20.67
C VAL A 267 -9.64 1.84 20.37
N PHE A 268 -9.20 1.72 19.11
CA PHE A 268 -8.08 0.86 18.75
C PHE A 268 -6.76 1.32 19.37
N ARG A 269 -6.52 2.63 19.50
CA ARG A 269 -5.32 3.13 20.19
C ARG A 269 -5.29 2.73 21.66
N GLU A 270 -6.45 2.75 22.31
CA GLU A 270 -6.57 2.33 23.70
C GLU A 270 -6.42 0.80 23.84
N LEU A 271 -7.12 0.04 22.99
CA LEU A 271 -7.11 -1.42 23.01
C LEU A 271 -5.72 -2.01 22.74
N PHE A 272 -4.95 -1.39 21.85
CA PHE A 272 -3.62 -1.87 21.44
C PHE A 272 -2.48 -1.00 21.97
N ARG A 273 -2.68 -0.31 23.11
CA ARG A 273 -1.71 0.64 23.65
C ARG A 273 -0.31 0.01 23.86
N GLU A 274 -0.26 -1.20 24.41
CA GLU A 274 1.01 -1.90 24.68
C GLU A 274 1.73 -2.30 23.39
N GLU A 275 1.00 -2.82 22.41
CA GLU A 275 1.55 -3.15 21.09
C GLU A 275 2.03 -1.91 20.35
N LEU A 276 1.27 -0.81 20.40
CA LEU A 276 1.64 0.47 19.79
C LEU A 276 2.92 1.03 20.43
N PHE A 277 3.04 0.98 21.76
CA PHE A 277 4.25 1.37 22.47
C PHE A 277 5.46 0.52 22.04
N THR A 278 5.29 -0.80 21.99
CA THR A 278 6.33 -1.73 21.56
C THR A 278 6.77 -1.48 20.12
N ASN A 279 5.82 -1.27 19.21
CA ASN A 279 6.08 -0.96 17.81
C ASN A 279 6.81 0.37 17.67
N HIS A 280 6.43 1.39 18.43
CA HIS A 280 7.08 2.68 18.47
C HIS A 280 8.54 2.56 18.91
N MET A 281 8.81 1.86 20.02
CA MET A 281 10.18 1.61 20.52
C MET A 281 11.05 0.87 19.49
N LYS A 282 10.49 -0.16 18.83
CA LYS A 282 11.19 -0.87 17.74
C LYS A 282 11.47 0.04 16.55
N SER A 283 10.54 0.92 16.18
CA SER A 283 10.72 1.89 15.10
C SER A 283 11.82 2.90 15.43
N MET A 284 11.82 3.44 16.65
CA MET A 284 12.88 4.34 17.12
C MET A 284 14.25 3.67 17.07
N LYS A 285 14.38 2.46 17.62
CA LYS A 285 15.64 1.70 17.57
C LYS A 285 16.16 1.53 16.14
N ARG A 286 15.30 1.17 15.19
CA ARG A 286 15.67 1.07 13.76
C ARG A 286 16.12 2.41 13.18
N LYS A 287 15.48 3.51 13.54
CA LYS A 287 15.86 4.85 13.09
C LYS A 287 17.25 5.23 13.61
N LEU A 288 17.57 4.91 14.87
CA LEU A 288 18.92 5.12 15.42
C LEU A 288 19.97 4.24 14.72
N GLU A 289 19.68 2.95 14.50
CA GLU A 289 20.62 2.02 13.84
C GLU A 289 20.91 2.39 12.37
N ARG A 290 19.98 3.11 11.71
CA ARG A 290 20.12 3.57 10.33
C ARG A 290 20.79 4.93 10.20
N GLN A 291 20.96 5.68 11.29
CA GLN A 291 21.73 6.91 11.25
C GLN A 291 23.21 6.55 11.05
N PRO A 292 23.92 7.17 10.09
CA PRO A 292 25.35 6.98 9.98
C PRO A 292 25.99 7.36 11.32
N GLN A 293 26.78 6.45 11.90
CA GLN A 293 27.57 6.80 13.07
C GLN A 293 28.41 8.03 12.71
N PRO A 294 28.45 9.07 13.56
CA PRO A 294 29.33 10.20 13.32
C PRO A 294 30.74 9.64 13.14
N ASN A 295 31.35 9.92 11.99
CA ASN A 295 32.68 9.46 11.68
C ASN A 295 33.63 9.99 12.76
N VAL A 296 34.13 9.10 13.62
CA VAL A 296 34.99 9.48 14.76
C VAL A 296 36.25 10.20 14.26
N ALA A 297 36.68 9.90 13.02
CA ALA A 297 37.77 10.59 12.34
C ALA A 297 37.46 12.06 12.02
N ASP A 298 36.22 12.40 11.60
CA ASP A 298 35.83 13.79 11.31
C ASP A 298 35.70 14.62 12.58
N GLN A 299 35.32 14.01 13.70
CA GLN A 299 35.30 14.69 15.00
C GLN A 299 36.72 14.93 15.52
N GLN A 300 37.63 13.95 15.38
CA GLN A 300 39.04 14.14 15.75
C GLN A 300 39.73 15.19 14.87
N HIS A 301 39.44 15.24 13.56
CA HIS A 301 39.96 16.28 12.67
C HIS A 301 39.42 17.67 13.02
N LYS A 302 38.12 17.80 13.33
CA LYS A 302 37.53 19.08 13.78
C LYS A 302 38.09 19.54 15.12
N PHE A 303 38.26 18.64 16.09
CA PHE A 303 38.90 18.95 17.38
C PHE A 303 40.38 19.31 17.23
N GLY A 304 41.11 18.64 16.32
CA GLY A 304 42.49 18.95 15.97
C GLY A 304 42.63 20.33 15.35
N HIS A 305 41.78 20.67 14.38
CA HIS A 305 41.76 21.99 13.73
C HIS A 305 41.42 23.11 14.72
N LEU A 306 40.47 22.89 15.64
CA LEU A 306 40.11 23.84 16.69
C LEU A 306 41.24 24.06 17.71
N LYS A 307 42.01 23.02 18.06
CA LYS A 307 43.20 23.16 18.91
C LYS A 307 44.32 23.91 18.20
N GLN A 308 44.55 23.62 16.92
CA GLN A 308 45.60 24.29 16.13
C GLN A 308 45.25 25.76 15.87
N GLN A 309 43.99 26.09 15.60
CA GLN A 309 43.52 27.47 15.44
C GLN A 309 43.67 28.28 16.74
N LYS A 310 43.34 27.68 17.90
CA LYS A 310 43.56 28.33 19.21
C LYS A 310 45.03 28.56 19.51
N TYR A 311 45.91 27.62 19.14
CA TYR A 311 47.35 27.78 19.30
C TYR A 311 47.90 28.91 18.42
N ILE A 312 47.53 28.95 17.14
CA ILE A 312 47.94 30.01 16.20
C ILE A 312 47.45 31.38 16.67
N ASN A 313 46.19 31.49 17.11
CA ASN A 313 45.64 32.74 17.62
C ASN A 313 46.34 33.22 18.92
N ASN A 314 46.72 32.30 19.81
CA ASN A 314 47.47 32.65 21.01
C ASN A 314 48.91 33.08 20.69
N VAL A 315 49.59 32.42 19.73
CA VAL A 315 50.95 32.81 19.31
C VAL A 315 50.93 34.17 18.60
N ALA A 316 49.92 34.46 17.78
CA ALA A 316 49.74 35.77 17.15
C ALA A 316 49.47 36.89 18.17
N ALA A 317 48.74 36.61 19.25
CA ALA A 317 48.49 37.56 20.34
C ALA A 317 49.74 37.86 21.19
N VAL A 318 50.66 36.89 21.34
CA VAL A 318 51.93 37.09 22.05
C VAL A 318 52.99 37.78 21.18
N GLY A 319 52.95 37.56 19.86
CA GLY A 319 53.85 38.23 18.91
C GLY A 319 53.53 39.70 18.65
N SER A 320 52.28 40.12 18.85
CA SER A 320 51.84 41.51 18.70
C SER A 320 52.06 42.37 19.94
N SER A 321 52.39 41.79 21.09
CA SER A 321 52.71 42.52 22.32
C SER A 321 54.20 42.88 22.50
N GLN A 322 55.07 42.60 21.52
CA GLN A 322 56.51 42.89 21.61
C GLN A 322 57.06 43.89 20.56
N VAL A 323 56.21 44.58 19.80
CA VAL A 323 56.67 45.54 18.78
C VAL A 323 56.27 47.00 19.05
N GLU A 324 55.50 47.30 20.12
CA GLU A 324 55.01 48.68 20.38
C GLU A 324 55.62 49.41 21.59
N THR A 325 56.76 48.97 22.13
CA THR A 325 57.45 49.73 23.19
C THR A 325 58.97 49.79 23.00
N SER A 326 59.44 50.63 22.08
CA SER A 326 60.69 51.40 22.23
C SER A 326 60.98 52.33 21.04
N CYS A 327 60.09 53.30 20.77
CA CYS A 327 60.45 54.46 19.95
C CYS A 327 59.85 55.76 20.53
N LEU A 328 60.19 56.06 21.78
CA LEU A 328 60.01 57.38 22.39
C LEU A 328 61.12 57.59 23.42
N LYS A 329 62.24 58.19 22.99
CA LYS A 329 63.16 59.05 23.78
C LYS A 329 64.38 59.40 22.93
N ALA A 330 64.27 60.50 22.18
CA ALA A 330 65.41 61.29 21.71
C ALA A 330 64.88 62.67 21.26
N THR A 331 64.75 63.59 22.22
CA THR A 331 64.82 65.05 22.02
C THR A 331 64.93 65.69 23.40
N GLU A 332 65.85 66.65 23.51
CA GLU A 332 66.26 67.48 24.66
C GLU A 332 67.49 66.99 25.44
N GLY A 333 68.59 67.74 25.27
CA GLY A 333 69.88 67.63 25.96
C GLY A 333 71.05 67.87 25.03
#